data_AF-A0A430EKD3-F1
#
_entry.id   AF-A0A430EKD3-F1
#
_cell.length_a   1.000
_cell.length_b   1.000
_cell.length_c   1.000
_cell.angle_alpha   90.00
_cell.angle_beta   90.00
_cell.angle_gamma   90.00
#
_symmetry.space_group_name_H-M   'P 1'
#
loop_
_entity.id
_entity.type
_entity.pdbx_description
1 polymer ?
#
loop_
_entity_poly.entity_id
_entity_poly.type
_entity_poly.pdbx_seq_one_letter_code
_entity_poly.pdbx_strand_id
1 'polypeptide(L)'
;MAVYFIFQLSAGEPLLKIGRAKDIYQRRDALQTGNPHTLVLVGWIESDAESLLEAELHRKHHARRVAGEWFRLQPAEILEDLMCAGSDGFVARHADAFEIIGHDRDAVPEYLGVWEWGDLELEECCPFCGAMCGMHFQEASQAYHCISCGRLSDFFDQTPDFDTEEEYRAWLADNPPPLPRGMDRFAILGGAPDYPEHLRRNGRLR
;
A
#
# COMPACT_ATOMS: atom_id res chain seq x y z
N MET A 1 8.25 -11.76 14.74
CA MET A 1 6.80 -11.96 14.43
C MET A 1 6.25 -10.57 14.09
N ALA A 2 5.07 -10.43 13.47
CA ALA A 2 4.60 -9.10 13.06
C ALA A 2 3.41 -8.63 13.89
N VAL A 3 3.37 -7.32 14.20
CA VAL A 3 2.16 -6.61 14.62
C VAL A 3 1.53 -6.00 13.38
N TYR A 4 0.28 -6.34 13.08
CA TYR A 4 -0.43 -5.94 11.87
C TYR A 4 -1.55 -4.94 12.16
N PHE A 5 -1.93 -4.24 11.10
CA PHE A 5 -3.08 -3.34 11.05
C PHE A 5 -4.06 -3.84 9.97
N ILE A 6 -5.22 -4.35 10.37
CA ILE A 6 -6.27 -4.81 9.44
C ILE A 6 -7.45 -3.85 9.52
N PHE A 7 -7.85 -3.28 8.38
CA PHE A 7 -9.00 -2.40 8.28
C PHE A 7 -10.24 -3.14 7.82
N GLN A 8 -11.39 -2.76 8.37
CA GLN A 8 -12.69 -3.26 7.96
C GLN A 8 -13.36 -2.28 7.00
N LEU A 9 -13.55 -2.71 5.75
CA LEU A 9 -14.31 -1.95 4.75
C LEU A 9 -15.79 -2.00 5.11
N SER A 10 -16.34 -0.85 5.54
CA SER A 10 -17.76 -0.71 5.81
C SER A 10 -18.22 0.72 5.54
N ALA A 11 -19.51 0.91 5.26
CA ALA A 11 -20.12 2.24 5.17
C ALA A 11 -20.33 2.89 6.56
N GLY A 12 -20.04 2.16 7.64
CA GLY A 12 -20.17 2.62 9.01
C GLY A 12 -18.90 3.30 9.52
N GLU A 13 -18.67 3.19 10.83
CA GLU A 13 -17.47 3.73 11.44
C GLU A 13 -16.20 3.01 10.97
N PRO A 14 -15.08 3.73 10.78
CA PRO A 14 -13.82 3.11 10.41
C PRO A 14 -13.31 2.26 11.57
N LEU A 15 -13.13 0.96 11.32
CA LEU A 15 -12.66 0.02 12.33
C LEU A 15 -11.35 -0.60 11.86
N LEU A 16 -10.32 -0.42 12.68
CA LEU A 16 -9.00 -0.98 12.47
C LEU A 16 -8.67 -1.91 13.62
N LYS A 17 -8.20 -3.10 13.27
CA LYS A 17 -7.72 -4.11 14.19
C LYS A 17 -6.21 -4.03 14.30
N ILE A 18 -5.72 -3.94 15.53
CA ILE A 18 -4.29 -4.05 15.85
C ILE A 18 -4.07 -5.39 16.54
N GLY A 19 -3.28 -6.27 15.93
CA GLY A 19 -2.99 -7.57 16.51
C GLY A 19 -1.66 -8.11 16.02
N ARG A 20 -1.28 -9.32 16.44
CA ARG A 20 -0.02 -9.96 16.03
C ARG A 20 -0.22 -11.32 15.38
N ALA A 21 0.65 -11.68 14.44
CA ALA A 21 0.62 -12.97 13.76
C ALA A 21 2.00 -13.34 13.19
N LYS A 22 2.23 -14.65 13.04
CA LYS A 22 3.35 -15.19 12.25
C LYS A 22 3.06 -15.10 10.75
N ASP A 23 1.83 -15.44 10.37
CA ASP A 23 1.31 -15.32 9.01
C ASP A 23 0.09 -14.38 9.04
N ILE A 24 0.29 -13.16 8.55
CA ILE A 24 -0.72 -12.11 8.59
C ILE A 24 -1.86 -12.41 7.62
N TYR A 25 -1.57 -12.95 6.44
CA TYR A 25 -2.57 -13.25 5.41
C TYR A 25 -3.48 -14.39 5.85
N GLN A 26 -2.90 -15.47 6.37
CA GLN A 26 -3.68 -16.57 6.95
C GLN A 26 -4.52 -16.09 8.14
N ARG A 27 -3.97 -15.21 8.99
CA ARG A 27 -4.70 -14.64 10.12
C ARG A 27 -5.89 -13.79 9.65
N ARG A 28 -5.69 -12.92 8.65
CA ARG A 28 -6.75 -12.12 8.04
C ARG A 28 -7.86 -13.02 7.49
N ASP A 29 -7.51 -14.07 6.75
CA ASP A 29 -8.49 -14.97 6.13
C ASP A 29 -9.31 -15.71 7.20
N ALA A 30 -8.66 -16.17 8.29
CA ALA A 30 -9.36 -16.74 9.42
C ALA A 30 -10.31 -15.74 10.09
N LEU A 31 -9.92 -14.48 10.25
CA LEU A 31 -10.78 -13.42 10.78
C LEU A 31 -11.96 -13.12 9.85
N GLN A 32 -11.75 -13.16 8.53
CA GLN A 32 -12.78 -12.92 7.53
C GLN A 32 -13.94 -13.93 7.62
N THR A 33 -13.67 -15.19 7.95
CA THR A 33 -14.73 -16.22 8.06
C THR A 33 -15.83 -15.88 9.08
N GLY A 34 -15.50 -15.08 10.10
CA GLY A 34 -16.44 -14.64 11.13
C GLY A 34 -16.87 -13.17 10.99
N ASN A 35 -16.40 -12.47 9.97
CA ASN A 35 -16.69 -11.06 9.74
C ASN A 35 -17.46 -10.88 8.42
N PRO A 36 -18.68 -10.32 8.42
CA PRO A 36 -19.43 -10.07 7.18
C PRO A 36 -18.84 -8.95 6.33
N HIS A 37 -17.98 -8.10 6.89
CA HIS A 37 -17.32 -7.00 6.19
C HIS A 37 -15.94 -7.42 5.68
N THR A 38 -15.54 -6.90 4.53
CA THR A 38 -14.23 -7.20 3.94
C THR A 38 -13.11 -6.65 4.81
N LEU A 39 -12.13 -7.50 5.11
CA LEU A 39 -10.93 -7.17 5.87
C LEU A 39 -9.74 -6.98 4.93
N VAL A 40 -9.09 -5.83 5.03
CA VAL A 40 -7.94 -5.45 4.20
C VAL A 40 -6.72 -5.25 5.09
N LEU A 41 -5.58 -5.80 4.69
CA LEU A 41 -4.32 -5.51 5.36
C LEU A 41 -3.89 -4.09 4.99
N VAL A 42 -3.59 -3.26 5.97
CA VAL A 42 -3.13 -1.88 5.76
C VAL A 42 -1.61 -1.79 5.82
N GLY A 43 -1.02 -2.49 6.78
CA GLY A 43 0.41 -2.49 7.04
C GLY A 43 0.77 -3.38 8.23
N TRP A 44 2.06 -3.50 8.51
CA TRP A 44 2.57 -4.25 9.65
C TRP A 44 3.94 -3.73 10.10
N ILE A 45 4.31 -4.07 11.32
CA ILE A 45 5.63 -3.83 11.88
C ILE A 45 6.24 -5.17 12.28
N GLU A 46 7.43 -5.45 11.76
CA GLU A 46 8.23 -6.58 12.19
C GLU A 46 8.90 -6.29 13.54
N SER A 47 8.85 -7.25 14.46
CA SER A 47 9.50 -7.08 15.77
C SER A 47 9.79 -8.43 16.41
N ASP A 48 10.92 -8.49 17.12
CA ASP A 48 11.25 -9.59 18.04
C ASP A 48 10.56 -9.43 19.41
N ALA A 49 10.02 -8.24 19.68
CA ALA A 49 9.29 -7.91 20.90
C ALA A 49 7.81 -7.60 20.60
N GLU A 50 7.18 -8.37 19.71
CA GLU A 50 5.88 -8.04 19.15
C GLU A 50 4.77 -7.91 20.20
N SER A 51 4.89 -8.64 21.32
CA SER A 51 3.94 -8.58 22.42
C SER A 51 4.02 -7.27 23.22
N LEU A 52 5.23 -6.68 23.33
CA LEU A 52 5.41 -5.35 23.93
C LEU A 52 4.94 -4.25 22.97
N LEU A 53 5.28 -4.37 21.68
CA LEU A 53 4.86 -3.44 20.64
C LEU A 53 3.33 -3.39 20.49
N GLU A 54 2.66 -4.55 20.47
CA GLU A 54 1.18 -4.63 20.44
C GLU A 54 0.56 -3.90 21.64
N ALA A 55 1.08 -4.16 22.85
CA ALA A 55 0.59 -3.53 24.07
C ALA A 55 0.81 -2.00 24.07
N GLU A 56 1.95 -1.54 23.53
CA GLU A 56 2.24 -0.12 23.37
C GLU A 56 1.27 0.55 22.39
N LEU A 57 1.02 -0.04 21.22
CA LEU A 57 0.09 0.49 20.22
C LEU A 57 -1.35 0.50 20.76
N HIS A 58 -1.77 -0.55 21.48
CA HIS A 58 -3.08 -0.57 22.14
C HIS A 58 -3.22 0.53 23.18
N ARG A 59 -2.14 0.82 23.93
CA ARG A 59 -2.10 1.92 24.89
C ARG A 59 -2.13 3.28 24.20
N LYS A 60 -1.36 3.47 23.13
CA LYS A 60 -1.35 4.71 22.31
C LYS A 60 -2.76 5.04 21.83
N HIS A 61 -3.47 4.03 21.31
CA HIS A 61 -4.79 4.18 20.68
C HIS A 61 -5.97 3.89 21.63
N HIS A 62 -5.72 3.74 22.93
CA HIS A 62 -6.72 3.29 23.91
C HIS A 62 -8.00 4.12 23.92
N ALA A 63 -7.89 5.45 23.75
CA ALA A 63 -9.04 6.36 23.73
C ALA A 63 -10.03 6.08 22.58
N ARG A 64 -9.58 5.37 21.54
CA ARG A 64 -10.36 5.01 20.35
C ARG A 64 -10.76 3.54 20.34
N ARG A 65 -10.45 2.78 21.39
CA ARG A 65 -10.77 1.36 21.49
C ARG A 65 -12.29 1.18 21.57
N VAL A 66 -12.83 0.31 20.71
CA VAL A 66 -14.26 -0.02 20.66
C VAL A 66 -14.52 -1.30 21.44
N ALA A 67 -13.88 -2.39 21.05
CA ALA A 67 -14.02 -3.69 21.70
C ALA A 67 -12.83 -4.59 21.39
N GLY A 68 -12.25 -5.24 22.41
CA GLY A 68 -11.14 -6.17 22.22
C GLY A 68 -9.96 -5.48 21.53
N GLU A 69 -9.61 -5.93 20.34
CA GLU A 69 -8.47 -5.43 19.55
C GLU A 69 -8.89 -4.46 18.43
N TRP A 70 -10.14 -3.98 18.47
CA TRP A 70 -10.71 -3.08 17.46
C TRP A 70 -10.75 -1.63 17.93
N PHE A 71 -10.32 -0.73 17.07
CA PHE A 71 -10.17 0.69 17.31
C PHE A 71 -10.88 1.50 16.22
N ARG A 72 -11.45 2.63 16.60
CA ARG A 72 -12.07 3.58 15.67
C ARG A 72 -10.97 4.45 15.03
N LEU A 73 -10.27 3.90 14.05
CA LEU A 73 -9.14 4.53 13.35
C LEU A 73 -9.27 4.32 11.84
N GLN A 74 -8.92 5.36 11.09
CA GLN A 74 -8.67 5.31 9.66
C GLN A 74 -7.28 4.75 9.37
N PRO A 75 -7.07 4.09 8.21
CA PRO A 75 -5.75 3.57 7.82
C PRO A 75 -4.63 4.61 7.81
N ALA A 76 -4.88 5.85 7.38
CA ALA A 76 -3.88 6.92 7.40
C ALA A 76 -3.42 7.30 8.84
N GLU A 77 -4.26 7.08 9.87
CA GLU A 77 -3.93 7.43 11.26
C GLU A 77 -2.83 6.54 11.88
N ILE A 78 -2.48 5.41 11.24
CA ILE A 78 -1.36 4.55 11.69
C ILE A 78 -0.06 4.81 10.92
N LEU A 79 -0.04 5.76 9.99
CA LEU A 79 1.14 6.05 9.17
C LEU A 79 2.35 6.43 10.03
N GLU A 80 2.16 7.28 11.04
CA GLU A 80 3.23 7.67 11.97
C GLU A 80 3.82 6.47 12.73
N ASP A 81 2.98 5.48 13.07
CA ASP A 81 3.44 4.25 13.73
C ASP A 81 4.32 3.41 12.81
N LEU A 82 3.96 3.33 11.52
CA LEU A 82 4.76 2.63 10.51
C LEU A 82 6.07 3.38 10.20
N MET A 83 6.01 4.70 10.04
CA MET A 83 7.20 5.54 9.79
C MET A 83 8.21 5.45 10.95
N CYS A 84 7.72 5.47 12.20
CA CYS A 84 8.58 5.35 13.37
C CYS A 84 9.32 4.00 13.43
N ALA A 85 8.73 2.94 12.87
CA ALA A 85 9.37 1.63 12.77
C ALA A 85 10.40 1.54 11.63
N GLY A 86 10.42 2.49 10.69
CA GLY A 86 11.44 2.60 9.65
C GLY A 86 11.55 1.34 8.78
N SER A 87 12.72 0.68 8.79
CA SER A 87 12.98 -0.52 8.00
C SER A 87 12.13 -1.73 8.40
N ASP A 88 11.59 -1.71 9.62
CA ASP A 88 10.74 -2.76 10.17
C ASP A 88 9.25 -2.44 10.01
N GLY A 89 8.90 -1.22 9.59
CA GLY A 89 7.54 -0.79 9.27
C GLY A 89 7.23 -0.98 7.79
N PHE A 90 6.07 -1.56 7.49
CA PHE A 90 5.68 -1.87 6.13
C PHE A 90 4.22 -1.50 5.85
N VAL A 91 3.96 -1.02 4.64
CA VAL A 91 2.62 -0.87 4.09
C VAL A 91 2.22 -2.07 3.23
N ALA A 92 0.93 -2.38 3.22
CA ALA A 92 0.36 -3.30 2.24
C ALA A 92 0.31 -2.60 0.88
N ARG A 93 1.35 -2.84 0.07
CA ARG A 93 1.50 -2.22 -1.24
C ARG A 93 0.40 -2.62 -2.22
N HIS A 94 0.10 -1.74 -3.17
CA HIS A 94 -0.57 -2.13 -4.39
C HIS A 94 0.28 -3.16 -5.15
N ALA A 95 -0.38 -4.17 -5.71
CA ALA A 95 0.29 -5.12 -6.60
C ALA A 95 0.85 -4.39 -7.84
N ASP A 96 0.10 -3.38 -8.28
CA ASP A 96 0.32 -2.58 -9.49
C ASP A 96 0.93 -1.19 -9.17
N ALA A 97 1.64 -1.06 -8.04
CA ALA A 97 2.37 0.16 -7.72
C ALA A 97 3.30 0.53 -8.90
N PHE A 98 3.32 1.82 -9.28
CA PHE A 98 3.98 2.37 -10.47
C PHE A 98 3.32 2.12 -11.82
N GLU A 99 2.10 1.59 -11.87
CA GLU A 99 1.35 1.63 -13.12
C GLU A 99 0.99 3.08 -13.49
N ILE A 100 1.13 3.45 -14.76
CA ILE A 100 0.68 4.76 -15.26
C ILE A 100 -0.84 4.77 -15.29
N ILE A 101 -1.44 5.59 -14.43
CA ILE A 101 -2.91 5.72 -14.31
C ILE A 101 -3.45 6.89 -15.15
N GLY A 102 -2.58 7.79 -15.58
CA GLY A 102 -2.98 9.00 -16.28
C GLY A 102 -1.79 9.78 -16.81
N HIS A 103 -2.11 10.87 -17.49
CA HIS A 103 -1.15 11.92 -17.80
C HIS A 103 -1.79 13.24 -17.39
N ASP A 104 -0.98 14.14 -16.84
CA ASP A 104 -1.43 15.48 -16.51
C ASP A 104 -1.56 16.36 -17.78
N ARG A 105 -1.84 17.65 -17.60
CA ARG A 105 -2.05 18.59 -18.71
C ARG A 105 -0.78 18.83 -19.54
N ASP A 106 0.39 18.57 -18.96
CA ASP A 106 1.69 18.76 -19.59
C ASP A 106 2.24 17.43 -20.14
N ALA A 107 1.38 16.39 -20.22
CA ALA A 107 1.71 15.03 -20.64
C ALA A 107 2.76 14.34 -19.74
N VAL A 108 2.84 14.74 -18.47
CA VAL A 108 3.65 14.04 -17.47
C VAL A 108 2.86 12.83 -16.96
N PRO A 109 3.42 11.61 -16.99
CA PRO A 109 2.75 10.42 -16.47
C PRO A 109 2.44 10.53 -14.98
N GLU A 110 1.20 10.20 -14.60
CA GLU A 110 0.78 10.02 -13.21
C GLU A 110 0.81 8.53 -12.87
N TYR A 111 1.44 8.18 -11.75
CA TYR A 111 1.64 6.80 -11.33
C TYR A 111 0.72 6.41 -10.17
N LEU A 112 0.28 5.15 -10.13
CA LEU A 112 -0.39 4.60 -8.96
C LEU A 112 0.58 4.55 -7.78
N GLY A 113 0.21 5.23 -6.70
CA GLY A 113 0.97 5.27 -5.45
C GLY A 113 1.17 3.88 -4.84
N VAL A 114 2.14 3.76 -3.94
CA VAL A 114 2.48 2.48 -3.29
C VAL A 114 1.35 2.02 -2.37
N TRP A 115 0.66 2.94 -1.72
CA TRP A 115 -0.28 2.67 -0.65
C TRP A 115 -1.65 3.27 -0.91
N GLU A 116 -2.70 2.49 -0.66
CA GLU A 116 -4.08 2.90 -0.97
C GLU A 116 -4.57 4.07 -0.12
N TRP A 117 -3.94 4.27 1.04
CA TRP A 117 -4.49 5.11 2.11
C TRP A 117 -3.79 6.45 2.26
N GLY A 118 -2.77 6.72 1.44
CA GLY A 118 -2.02 7.96 1.46
C GLY A 118 -0.91 7.96 0.43
N ASP A 119 -0.57 9.16 -0.03
CA ASP A 119 0.56 9.39 -0.92
C ASP A 119 1.85 9.34 -0.09
N LEU A 120 2.85 8.62 -0.60
CA LEU A 120 4.13 8.42 0.06
C LEU A 120 5.24 8.77 -0.92
N GLU A 121 6.18 9.58 -0.46
CA GLU A 121 7.36 9.94 -1.23
C GLU A 121 8.35 8.77 -1.28
N LEU A 122 9.26 8.82 -2.25
CA LEU A 122 10.26 7.79 -2.46
C LEU A 122 11.17 7.60 -1.23
N GLU A 123 11.51 8.69 -0.55
CA GLU A 123 12.31 8.69 0.67
C GLU A 123 11.52 8.20 1.90
N GLU A 124 10.19 8.14 1.83
CA GLU A 124 9.33 7.70 2.92
C GLU A 124 8.97 6.23 2.81
N CYS A 125 8.74 5.72 1.60
CA CYS A 125 8.33 4.33 1.40
C CYS A 125 9.02 3.69 0.21
N CYS A 126 9.64 2.54 0.45
CA CYS A 126 10.21 1.74 -0.60
C CYS A 126 9.06 1.15 -1.44
N PRO A 127 8.99 1.48 -2.72
CA PRO A 127 7.85 1.11 -3.54
C PRO A 127 7.89 -0.36 -4.01
N PHE A 128 9.04 -1.02 -3.86
CA PHE A 128 9.23 -2.43 -4.21
C PHE A 128 8.80 -3.38 -3.09
N CYS A 129 9.08 -3.04 -1.83
CA CYS A 129 8.76 -3.89 -0.67
C CYS A 129 7.74 -3.29 0.31
N GLY A 130 7.42 -2.00 0.18
CA GLY A 130 6.53 -1.27 1.09
C GLY A 130 7.18 -0.82 2.40
N ALA A 131 8.50 -0.90 2.55
CA ALA A 131 9.18 -0.55 3.80
C ALA A 131 9.24 0.97 4.03
N MET A 132 8.98 1.42 5.25
CA MET A 132 8.93 2.84 5.64
C MET A 132 10.31 3.48 5.88
N CYS A 133 11.39 2.79 5.53
CA CYS A 133 12.70 3.40 5.41
C CYS A 133 12.92 4.13 4.08
N GLY A 134 11.96 4.04 3.14
CA GLY A 134 12.11 4.62 1.82
C GLY A 134 13.24 4.00 0.99
N MET A 135 13.60 4.72 -0.07
CA MET A 135 14.83 4.52 -0.83
C MET A 135 15.73 5.75 -0.68
N HIS A 136 17.03 5.51 -0.58
CA HIS A 136 18.03 6.57 -0.41
C HIS A 136 18.95 6.63 -1.61
N PHE A 137 19.20 7.83 -2.12
CA PHE A 137 20.15 8.03 -3.21
C PHE A 137 21.59 7.73 -2.77
N GLN A 138 22.30 6.95 -3.58
CA GLN A 138 23.71 6.61 -3.38
C GLN A 138 24.55 7.19 -4.51
N GLU A 139 25.43 8.15 -4.19
CA GLU A 139 26.28 8.81 -5.18
C GLU A 139 27.24 7.84 -5.90
N ALA A 140 27.74 6.82 -5.20
CA ALA A 140 28.71 5.87 -5.76
C ALA A 140 28.13 5.03 -6.92
N SER A 141 26.83 4.72 -6.85
CA SER A 141 26.11 3.95 -7.86
C SER A 141 25.20 4.81 -8.74
N GLN A 142 25.05 6.10 -8.43
CA GLN A 142 24.07 7.00 -9.07
C GLN A 142 22.65 6.41 -9.08
N ALA A 143 22.26 5.73 -8.01
CA ALA A 143 21.00 4.99 -7.93
C ALA A 143 20.40 5.05 -6.53
N TYR A 144 19.11 4.78 -6.41
CA TYR A 144 18.40 4.69 -5.15
C TYR A 144 18.47 3.29 -4.58
N HIS A 145 18.71 3.19 -3.26
CA HIS A 145 18.86 1.93 -2.55
C HIS A 145 17.90 1.85 -1.37
N CYS A 146 17.16 0.75 -1.27
CA CYS A 146 16.37 0.43 -0.08
C CYS A 146 17.17 -0.47 0.86
N ILE A 147 17.33 -0.04 2.12
CA ILE A 147 18.05 -0.84 3.13
C ILE A 147 17.29 -2.08 3.59
N SER A 148 15.95 -2.09 3.49
CA SER A 148 15.12 -3.20 3.94
C SER A 148 15.15 -4.38 2.95
N CYS A 149 14.92 -4.13 1.65
CA CYS A 149 14.92 -5.20 0.64
C CYS A 149 16.20 -5.30 -0.20
N GLY A 150 17.15 -4.37 -0.04
CA GLY A 150 18.41 -4.33 -0.80
C GLY A 150 18.25 -3.96 -2.27
N ARG A 151 17.06 -3.51 -2.70
CA ARG A 151 16.81 -3.11 -4.08
C ARG A 151 17.62 -1.86 -4.40
N LEU A 152 18.42 -1.94 -5.46
CA LEU A 152 19.05 -0.81 -6.14
C LEU A 152 18.24 -0.50 -7.41
N SER A 153 17.91 0.75 -7.66
CA SER A 153 17.14 1.20 -8.83
C SER A 153 17.52 2.63 -9.16
N ASP A 154 17.87 2.90 -10.42
CA ASP A 154 18.00 4.26 -10.94
C ASP A 154 16.67 4.77 -11.54
N PHE A 155 15.65 3.90 -11.58
CA PHE A 155 14.31 4.12 -12.16
C PHE A 155 14.29 4.34 -13.68
N PHE A 156 15.45 4.40 -14.35
CA PHE A 156 15.54 4.51 -15.80
C PHE A 156 15.16 3.20 -16.50
N ASP A 157 15.35 2.06 -15.83
CA ASP A 157 14.91 0.73 -16.31
C ASP A 157 13.38 0.63 -16.52
N GLN A 158 12.58 1.60 -16.08
CA GLN A 158 11.12 1.59 -16.20
C GLN A 158 10.59 2.20 -17.51
N THR A 159 11.46 2.82 -18.31
CA THR A 159 11.17 3.28 -19.67
C THR A 159 12.32 2.84 -20.57
N PRO A 160 12.09 1.93 -21.54
CA PRO A 160 13.12 1.65 -22.52
C PRO A 160 13.47 2.94 -23.26
N ASP A 161 14.77 3.18 -23.47
CA ASP A 161 15.22 4.27 -24.31
C ASP A 161 14.86 3.93 -25.77
N PHE A 162 14.07 4.78 -26.41
CA PHE A 162 13.68 4.61 -27.81
C PHE A 162 14.31 5.74 -28.61
N ASP A 163 15.22 5.41 -29.51
CA ASP A 163 15.86 6.38 -30.39
C ASP A 163 14.86 6.94 -31.42
N THR A 164 13.75 6.23 -31.65
CA THR A 164 12.73 6.60 -32.63
C THR A 164 11.30 6.35 -32.16
N GLU A 165 10.37 7.17 -32.68
CA GLU A 165 8.91 7.01 -32.49
C GLU A 165 8.40 5.65 -33.00
N GLU A 166 9.08 5.07 -34.00
CA GLU A 166 8.75 3.77 -34.58
C GLU A 166 9.10 2.61 -33.63
N GLU A 167 10.22 2.70 -32.92
CA GLU A 167 10.61 1.73 -31.88
C GLU A 167 9.71 1.80 -30.66
N TYR A 168 9.34 3.00 -30.20
CA TYR A 168 8.37 3.17 -29.12
C TYR A 168 7.02 2.52 -29.45
N ARG A 169 6.52 2.73 -30.68
CA ARG A 169 5.25 2.13 -31.14
C ARG A 169 5.33 0.62 -31.32
N ALA A 170 6.47 0.09 -31.74
CA ALA A 170 6.69 -1.35 -31.82
C ALA A 170 6.69 -1.98 -30.41
N TRP A 171 7.37 -1.34 -29.46
CA TRP A 171 7.37 -1.80 -28.08
C TRP A 171 5.98 -1.72 -27.43
N LEU A 172 5.21 -0.64 -27.67
CA LEU A 172 3.81 -0.54 -27.22
C LEU A 172 2.90 -1.62 -27.82
N ALA A 173 3.18 -2.06 -29.05
CA ALA A 173 2.42 -3.12 -29.70
C ALA A 173 2.71 -4.50 -29.07
N ASP A 174 3.96 -4.73 -28.65
CA ASP A 174 4.39 -5.96 -27.98
C ASP A 174 4.15 -5.96 -26.46
N ASN A 175 4.06 -4.77 -25.86
CA ASN A 175 3.80 -4.51 -24.45
C ASN A 175 2.59 -3.58 -24.33
N PRO A 176 1.40 -4.03 -24.74
CA PRO A 176 0.21 -3.19 -24.65
C PRO A 176 0.02 -2.76 -23.19
N PRO A 177 -0.33 -1.48 -22.94
CA PRO A 177 -0.66 -1.05 -21.59
C PRO A 177 -1.70 -2.02 -21.04
N PRO A 178 -1.58 -2.44 -19.77
CA PRO A 178 -2.56 -3.33 -19.18
C PRO A 178 -3.95 -2.78 -19.49
N LEU A 179 -4.83 -3.65 -20.01
CA LEU A 179 -6.24 -3.31 -20.19
C LEU A 179 -6.72 -2.61 -18.91
N PRO A 180 -7.51 -1.53 -18.96
CA PRO A 180 -7.99 -0.85 -17.77
C PRO A 180 -8.81 -1.84 -16.95
N ARG A 181 -8.10 -2.49 -16.02
CA ARG A 181 -8.59 -3.53 -15.13
C ARG A 181 -8.40 -2.96 -13.74
N GLY A 182 -9.39 -2.16 -13.34
CA GLY A 182 -9.72 -2.11 -11.94
C GLY A 182 -9.96 -3.55 -11.47
N MET A 183 -9.20 -3.98 -10.48
CA MET A 183 -9.39 -5.21 -9.72
C MET A 183 -9.28 -6.53 -10.50
N ASP A 184 -8.12 -7.18 -10.43
CA ASP A 184 -8.06 -8.64 -10.47
C ASP A 184 -7.60 -9.21 -9.13
N ARG A 185 -8.51 -9.10 -8.15
CA ARG A 185 -8.70 -10.14 -7.11
C ARG A 185 -10.17 -10.40 -6.78
N PHE A 186 -11.07 -10.25 -7.76
CA PHE A 186 -12.48 -10.67 -7.66
C PHE A 186 -12.89 -11.58 -8.82
N ALA A 187 -12.29 -12.76 -8.88
CA ALA A 187 -12.77 -13.86 -9.72
C ALA A 187 -13.39 -14.98 -8.86
N ILE A 188 -14.23 -14.64 -7.88
CA ILE A 188 -15.18 -15.58 -7.25
C ILE A 188 -16.45 -14.79 -6.92
N LEU A 189 -17.52 -15.07 -7.67
CA LEU A 189 -18.92 -14.62 -7.53
C LEU A 189 -19.27 -13.24 -8.10
N GLY A 190 -20.06 -13.27 -9.17
CA GLY A 190 -20.54 -12.11 -9.91
C GLY A 190 -21.41 -11.15 -9.11
N GLY A 191 -21.33 -9.89 -9.52
CA GLY A 191 -22.07 -8.76 -8.97
C GLY A 191 -21.11 -7.64 -8.62
N ALA A 192 -21.11 -6.56 -9.41
CA ALA A 192 -20.35 -5.36 -9.10
C ALA A 192 -20.82 -4.79 -7.75
N PRO A 193 -19.93 -4.51 -6.78
CA PRO A 193 -20.31 -3.85 -5.55
C PRO A 193 -20.67 -2.38 -5.81
N ASP A 194 -21.80 -1.94 -5.27
CA ASP A 194 -22.20 -0.55 -5.31
C ASP A 194 -21.38 0.24 -4.28
N TYR A 195 -20.40 1.01 -4.77
CA TYR A 195 -19.53 1.81 -3.91
C TYR A 195 -20.28 3.00 -3.29
N PRO A 196 -20.13 3.25 -1.98
CA PRO A 196 -20.67 4.44 -1.34
C PRO A 196 -20.02 5.72 -1.90
N GLU A 197 -20.83 6.77 -2.04
CA GLU A 197 -20.52 8.03 -2.75
C GLU A 197 -19.23 8.73 -2.31
N HIS A 198 -18.79 8.54 -1.06
CA HIS A 198 -17.58 9.18 -0.53
C HIS A 198 -16.27 8.58 -1.07
N LEU A 199 -16.32 7.38 -1.68
CA LEU A 199 -15.19 6.79 -2.42
C LEU A 199 -15.25 7.15 -3.92
N ARG A 200 -16.34 7.80 -4.37
CA ARG A 200 -16.49 8.33 -5.74
C ARG A 200 -16.13 9.81 -5.77
N ARG A 201 -14.87 10.18 -5.50
CA ARG A 201 -14.24 11.45 -5.94
C ARG A 201 -12.85 11.63 -5.33
N ASN A 202 -11.84 11.61 -6.18
CA ASN A 202 -10.89 12.72 -6.26
C ASN A 202 -11.03 13.36 -7.65
N GLY A 203 -12.21 13.96 -7.87
CA GLY A 203 -12.36 14.98 -8.90
C GLY A 203 -12.04 16.33 -8.27
N ARG A 204 -10.84 16.87 -8.52
CA ARG A 204 -10.55 18.31 -8.64
C ARG A 204 -9.07 18.55 -8.97
N LEU A 205 -8.79 18.73 -10.26
CA LEU A 205 -8.25 20.00 -10.74
C LEU A 205 -9.14 20.52 -11.88
N ARG A 206 -10.15 21.27 -11.44
CA ARG A 206 -11.30 21.91 -12.10
C ARG A 206 -12.54 21.02 -12.31
#